data_AF-A0A5N6NCX3-F1
#
_entry.id   AF-A0A5N6NCX3-F1
#
_cell.length_a   1.000
_cell.length_b   1.000
_cell.length_c   1.000
_cell.angle_alpha   90.00
_cell.angle_beta   90.00
_cell.angle_gamma   90.00
#
_symmetry.space_group_name_H-M   'P 1'
#
loop_
_entity.id
_entity.type
_entity.pdbx_description
1 polymer ?
#
loop_
_entity_poly.entity_id
_entity_poly.type
_entity_poly.pdbx_seq_one_letter_code
_entity_poly.pdbx_strand_id
1 'polypeptide(L)'
;MFLLLENYGVRNLEAVFAVLISTMGLSFAWMFADAQPSGKELLIGLLVPKLSSRTIRQAVGVVGCVIMPHNVFLHSALVQSRKIDPSKKGKVQEAINYYTIESSIALFVSFIINLCVTTVFAKGFYNTKQADSIGLVNAGQYLEKKYGGGFMPVLYIWGVGLLAAGQSSTITGTYAGQFIMGGFLNLRLKKWLRALITRSCAIVPTMIVALVFNKSEASLDVLNEWLNVLQSIQIPFALIPLLTLVSKEEVMGVFKIGQTLKKIAWSVAVLVMVINGYLLLDFFVAEVHGFLFGSIAITCTAAYVVFILYLMNHGNCLPSTWFTHIVNKGSDRIELSIDPGTWEPMDEDMVSLDPIEFHSEEEPYKNRIDSYQRTTGLTEAVQTCIGQLDGINVAIVVMDFKFIGGSMGSVVGEKITCLIENATKDFLPLIIVCASGGARMQEGSLSLMQITKISSALYDYQSNKKLFYVPILTS
;
A
#
# COMPACT_ATOMS: atom_id res chain seq x y z
N MET A 1 -0.26 -21.15 -24.15
CA MET A 1 0.44 -19.85 -24.25
C MET A 1 1.06 -19.41 -22.92
N PHE A 2 0.28 -19.14 -21.87
CA PHE A 2 0.79 -18.68 -20.56
C PHE A 2 1.94 -19.54 -19.98
N LEU A 3 1.75 -20.86 -19.91
CA LEU A 3 2.75 -21.80 -19.37
C LEU A 3 4.01 -21.92 -20.23
N LEU A 4 3.85 -21.68 -21.53
CA LEU A 4 4.95 -21.68 -22.49
C LEU A 4 5.80 -20.42 -22.29
N LEU A 5 5.17 -19.26 -22.12
CA LEU A 5 5.83 -17.96 -21.94
C LEU A 5 6.54 -17.81 -20.60
N GLU A 6 5.98 -18.38 -19.53
CA GLU A 6 6.57 -18.29 -18.19
C GLU A 6 7.87 -19.10 -18.04
N ASN A 7 8.13 -20.09 -18.90
CA ASN A 7 9.41 -20.81 -18.94
C ASN A 7 10.56 -19.95 -19.48
N TYR A 8 10.27 -18.86 -20.19
CA TYR A 8 11.27 -17.97 -20.78
C TYR A 8 11.66 -16.80 -19.86
N GLY A 9 11.10 -16.72 -18.64
CA GLY A 9 11.42 -15.70 -17.64
C GLY A 9 10.67 -14.38 -17.79
N VAL A 10 10.71 -13.55 -16.73
CA VAL A 10 9.91 -12.30 -16.59
C VAL A 10 10.16 -11.30 -17.72
N ARG A 11 11.40 -11.18 -18.21
CA ARG A 11 11.75 -10.22 -19.26
C ARG A 11 11.08 -10.51 -20.61
N ASN A 12 10.93 -11.78 -20.96
CA ASN A 12 10.23 -12.17 -22.19
C ASN A 12 8.72 -11.97 -22.05
N LEU A 13 8.20 -12.05 -20.83
CA LEU A 13 6.81 -11.74 -20.54
C LEU A 13 6.50 -10.24 -20.69
N GLU A 14 7.38 -9.37 -20.19
CA GLU A 14 7.29 -7.92 -20.38
C GLU A 14 7.28 -7.56 -21.88
N ALA A 15 8.12 -8.23 -22.69
CA ALA A 15 8.12 -8.05 -24.13
C ALA A 15 6.77 -8.45 -24.78
N VAL A 16 6.16 -9.54 -24.32
CA VAL A 16 4.82 -9.94 -24.79
C VAL A 16 3.76 -8.91 -24.39
N PHE A 17 3.81 -8.38 -23.17
CA PHE A 17 2.91 -7.31 -22.76
C PHE A 17 3.08 -6.07 -23.63
N ALA A 18 4.33 -5.69 -23.94
CA ALA A 18 4.62 -4.57 -24.82
C ALA A 18 4.04 -4.80 -26.22
N VAL A 19 4.14 -6.01 -26.77
CA VAL A 19 3.52 -6.37 -28.06
C VAL A 19 2.00 -6.26 -27.98
N LEU A 20 1.35 -6.84 -26.97
CA LEU A 20 -0.11 -6.81 -26.82
C LEU A 20 -0.65 -5.38 -26.65
N ILE A 21 0.01 -4.57 -25.81
CA ILE A 21 -0.35 -3.15 -25.60
C ILE A 21 -0.11 -2.35 -26.88
N SER A 22 0.99 -2.61 -27.60
CA SER A 22 1.28 -1.93 -28.88
C SER A 22 0.24 -2.29 -29.94
N THR A 23 -0.16 -3.56 -30.05
CA THR A 23 -1.24 -3.99 -30.94
C THR A 23 -2.53 -3.28 -30.60
N MET A 24 -2.93 -3.26 -29.32
CA MET A 24 -4.13 -2.56 -28.85
C MET A 24 -4.05 -1.04 -29.16
N GLY A 25 -2.92 -0.42 -28.86
CA GLY A 25 -2.67 1.00 -29.11
C GLY A 25 -2.73 1.36 -30.59
N LEU A 26 -2.07 0.58 -31.46
CA LEU A 26 -2.09 0.81 -32.90
C LEU A 26 -3.49 0.59 -33.50
N SER A 27 -4.19 -0.48 -33.08
CA SER A 27 -5.57 -0.73 -33.53
C SER A 27 -6.51 0.44 -33.19
N PHE A 28 -6.44 0.94 -31.96
CA PHE A 28 -7.31 2.03 -31.51
C PHE A 28 -6.88 3.41 -32.02
N ALA A 29 -5.58 3.65 -32.15
CA ALA A 29 -5.05 4.86 -32.78
C ALA A 29 -5.43 4.93 -34.26
N TRP A 30 -5.40 3.80 -34.97
CA TRP A 30 -5.85 3.72 -36.36
C TRP A 30 -7.33 4.09 -36.47
N MET A 31 -8.20 3.48 -35.66
CA MET A 31 -9.62 3.83 -35.64
C MET A 31 -9.87 5.29 -35.28
N PHE A 32 -9.07 5.85 -34.38
CA PHE A 32 -9.15 7.27 -34.03
C PHE A 32 -8.77 8.18 -35.20
N ALA A 33 -7.71 7.85 -35.94
CA ALA A 33 -7.29 8.59 -37.11
C ALA A 33 -8.34 8.54 -38.23
N ASP A 34 -8.89 7.35 -38.49
CA ASP A 34 -9.93 7.13 -39.50
C ASP A 34 -11.24 7.83 -39.14
N ALA A 35 -11.60 7.83 -37.84
CA ALA A 35 -12.76 8.56 -37.36
C ALA A 35 -12.63 10.09 -37.50
N GLN A 36 -11.42 10.65 -37.67
CA GLN A 36 -11.14 12.09 -37.83
C GLN A 36 -11.84 13.03 -36.80
N PRO A 37 -11.71 12.82 -35.49
CA PRO A 37 -12.42 13.63 -34.50
C PRO A 37 -11.96 15.10 -34.46
N SER A 38 -12.86 15.98 -34.01
CA SER A 38 -12.55 17.40 -33.84
C SER A 38 -11.53 17.60 -32.72
N GLY A 39 -10.30 17.96 -33.07
CA GLY A 39 -9.23 18.18 -32.09
C GLY A 39 -9.54 19.31 -31.09
N LYS A 40 -10.33 20.31 -31.51
CA LYS A 40 -10.76 21.41 -30.64
C LYS A 40 -11.70 20.92 -29.53
N GLU A 41 -12.68 20.10 -29.88
CA GLU A 41 -13.62 19.54 -28.90
C GLU A 41 -12.92 18.57 -27.95
N LEU A 42 -11.98 17.78 -28.47
CA LEU A 42 -11.16 16.88 -27.67
C LEU A 42 -10.33 17.64 -26.63
N LEU A 43 -9.63 18.71 -27.04
CA LEU A 43 -8.85 19.56 -26.13
C LEU A 43 -9.72 20.21 -25.05
N ILE A 44 -10.91 20.69 -25.43
CA ILE A 44 -11.87 21.27 -24.47
C ILE A 44 -12.33 20.19 -23.49
N GLY A 45 -12.64 18.97 -23.96
CA GLY A 45 -13.05 17.85 -23.11
C GLY A 45 -11.96 17.36 -22.16
N LEU A 46 -10.69 17.49 -22.56
CA LEU A 46 -9.53 17.13 -21.74
C LEU A 46 -9.27 18.13 -20.61
N LEU A 47 -9.40 19.43 -20.91
CA LEU A 47 -9.00 20.52 -20.02
C LEU A 47 -10.14 21.06 -19.15
N VAL A 48 -11.39 20.94 -19.60
CA VAL A 48 -12.55 21.53 -18.93
C VAL A 48 -13.44 20.43 -18.35
N PRO A 49 -13.42 20.18 -17.03
CA PRO A 49 -14.29 19.20 -16.40
C PRO A 49 -15.75 19.69 -16.41
N LYS A 50 -16.57 19.12 -17.29
CA LYS A 50 -18.03 19.36 -17.33
C LYS A 50 -18.76 18.06 -16.99
N LEU A 51 -19.47 18.05 -15.87
CA LEU A 51 -20.31 16.94 -15.45
C LEU A 51 -21.78 17.35 -15.52
N SER A 52 -22.59 16.51 -16.16
CA SER A 52 -24.05 16.64 -16.16
C SER A 52 -24.64 15.58 -15.24
N SER A 53 -25.83 15.80 -14.68
CA SER A 53 -26.47 14.86 -13.75
C SER A 53 -26.63 13.44 -14.31
N ARG A 54 -26.77 13.30 -15.65
CA ARG A 54 -26.83 11.99 -16.33
C ARG A 54 -25.48 11.29 -16.44
N THR A 55 -24.38 12.03 -16.53
CA THR A 55 -23.03 11.47 -16.75
C THR A 55 -22.26 11.19 -15.46
N ILE A 56 -22.76 11.63 -14.30
CA ILE A 56 -22.09 11.39 -13.00
C ILE A 56 -21.91 9.89 -12.74
N ARG A 57 -22.93 9.05 -12.92
CA ARG A 57 -22.84 7.60 -12.65
C ARG A 57 -21.77 6.92 -13.52
N GLN A 58 -21.70 7.29 -14.80
CA GLN A 58 -20.71 6.78 -15.75
C GLN A 58 -19.30 7.27 -15.41
N ALA A 59 -19.13 8.56 -15.10
CA ALA A 59 -17.84 9.13 -14.69
C ALA A 59 -17.30 8.48 -13.41
N VAL A 60 -18.16 8.26 -12.42
CA VAL A 60 -17.88 7.56 -11.17
C VAL A 60 -17.46 6.11 -11.44
N GLY A 61 -18.15 5.40 -12.34
CA GLY A 61 -17.76 4.05 -12.77
C GLY A 61 -16.39 4.00 -13.46
N VAL A 62 -16.09 4.96 -14.34
CA VAL A 62 -14.77 5.05 -15.00
C VAL A 62 -13.66 5.27 -13.97
N VAL A 63 -13.85 6.16 -13.00
CA VAL A 63 -12.85 6.41 -11.93
C VAL A 63 -12.59 5.14 -11.10
N GLY A 64 -13.64 4.39 -10.76
CA GLY A 64 -13.51 3.14 -10.01
C GLY A 64 -12.76 2.04 -10.78
N CYS A 65 -12.96 1.96 -12.10
CA CYS A 65 -12.30 0.98 -12.95
C CYS A 65 -10.82 1.27 -13.23
N VAL A 66 -10.38 2.53 -13.10
CA VAL A 66 -8.98 2.93 -13.39
C VAL A 66 -7.99 2.36 -12.37
N ILE A 67 -8.37 2.29 -11.09
CA ILE A 67 -7.49 1.76 -10.04
C ILE A 67 -7.83 0.30 -9.76
N MET A 68 -7.03 -0.61 -10.33
CA MET A 68 -7.17 -2.05 -10.13
C MET A 68 -6.27 -2.54 -8.97
N PRO A 69 -6.84 -3.12 -7.89
CA PRO A 69 -6.07 -3.56 -6.72
C PRO A 69 -4.96 -4.56 -7.04
N HIS A 70 -5.24 -5.53 -7.92
CA HIS A 70 -4.25 -6.54 -8.31
C HIS A 70 -3.06 -5.96 -9.07
N ASN A 71 -3.22 -4.84 -9.80
CA ASN A 71 -2.12 -4.17 -10.48
C ASN A 71 -1.15 -3.51 -9.49
N VAL A 72 -1.65 -3.03 -8.34
CA VAL A 72 -0.81 -2.51 -7.26
C VAL A 72 0.12 -3.61 -6.75
N PHE A 73 -0.43 -4.78 -6.40
CA PHE A 73 0.36 -5.91 -5.92
C PHE A 73 1.31 -6.46 -6.99
N LEU A 74 0.85 -6.55 -8.24
CA LEU A 74 1.67 -7.02 -9.34
C LEU A 74 2.86 -6.09 -9.60
N HIS A 75 2.62 -4.78 -9.65
CA HIS A 75 3.68 -3.80 -9.92
C HIS A 75 4.75 -3.81 -8.82
N SER A 76 4.33 -3.87 -7.55
CA SER A 76 5.25 -4.03 -6.41
C SER A 76 6.12 -5.28 -6.52
N ALA A 77 5.61 -6.36 -7.11
CA ALA A 77 6.36 -7.59 -7.31
C ALA A 77 7.27 -7.56 -8.55
N LEU A 78 6.81 -6.95 -9.66
CA LEU A 78 7.61 -6.83 -10.89
C LEU A 78 8.85 -5.96 -10.67
N VAL A 79 8.76 -4.91 -9.86
CA VAL A 79 9.90 -4.08 -9.42
C VAL A 79 11.00 -4.90 -8.72
N GLN A 80 10.64 -6.00 -8.05
CA GLN A 80 11.62 -6.87 -7.38
C GLN A 80 12.33 -7.84 -8.34
N SER A 81 11.86 -7.95 -9.58
CA SER A 81 12.49 -8.83 -10.58
C SER A 81 13.86 -8.33 -11.04
N ARG A 82 14.12 -7.01 -10.95
CA ARG A 82 15.43 -6.43 -11.26
C ARG A 82 16.30 -6.47 -10.00
N LYS A 83 17.52 -7.00 -10.15
CA LYS A 83 18.50 -7.10 -9.06
C LYS A 83 19.07 -5.74 -8.72
N ILE A 84 18.64 -5.17 -7.60
CA ILE A 84 19.16 -3.90 -7.06
C ILE A 84 19.86 -4.22 -5.73
N ASP A 85 21.02 -3.62 -5.51
CA ASP A 85 21.75 -3.72 -4.25
C ASP A 85 21.15 -2.74 -3.23
N PRO A 86 20.43 -3.21 -2.18
CA PRO A 86 19.75 -2.34 -1.24
C PRO A 86 20.72 -1.52 -0.37
N SER A 87 21.99 -1.94 -0.28
CA SER A 87 23.00 -1.25 0.53
C SER A 87 23.44 0.09 -0.09
N LYS A 88 23.25 0.26 -1.40
CA LYS A 88 23.70 1.44 -2.15
C LYS A 88 22.53 2.38 -2.41
N LYS A 89 22.33 3.35 -1.52
CA LYS A 89 21.24 4.35 -1.61
C LYS A 89 21.13 5.02 -2.98
N GLY A 90 22.25 5.39 -3.61
CA GLY A 90 22.26 6.00 -4.95
C GLY A 90 21.65 5.10 -6.03
N LYS A 91 21.94 3.80 -6.00
CA LYS A 91 21.36 2.83 -6.96
C LYS A 91 19.87 2.58 -6.72
N VAL A 92 19.44 2.61 -5.46
CA VAL A 92 18.03 2.50 -5.11
C VAL A 92 17.27 3.74 -5.61
N GLN A 93 17.82 4.94 -5.42
CA GLN A 93 17.22 6.18 -5.94
C GLN A 93 17.15 6.18 -7.47
N GLU A 94 18.23 5.78 -8.15
CA GLU A 94 18.26 5.63 -9.61
C GLU A 94 17.19 4.65 -10.10
N ALA A 95 17.06 3.50 -9.44
CA ALA A 95 16.03 2.52 -9.77
C ALA A 95 14.61 3.08 -9.56
N ILE A 96 14.35 3.79 -8.46
CA ILE A 96 13.04 4.44 -8.21
C ILE A 96 12.72 5.43 -9.34
N ASN A 97 13.69 6.22 -9.79
CA ASN A 97 13.49 7.16 -10.89
C ASN A 97 13.14 6.43 -12.19
N TYR A 98 13.89 5.37 -12.56
CA TYR A 98 13.59 4.57 -13.74
C TYR A 98 12.22 3.90 -13.68
N TYR A 99 11.85 3.33 -12.54
CA TYR A 99 10.53 2.74 -12.37
C TYR A 99 9.43 3.79 -12.43
N THR A 100 9.65 4.98 -11.88
CA THR A 100 8.69 6.08 -11.98
C THR A 100 8.46 6.47 -13.44
N ILE A 101 9.52 6.56 -14.24
CA ILE A 101 9.42 6.85 -15.68
C ILE A 101 8.68 5.72 -16.40
N GLU A 102 9.07 4.46 -16.16
CA GLU A 102 8.45 3.27 -16.77
C GLU A 102 6.94 3.22 -16.48
N SER A 103 6.52 3.33 -15.22
CA SER A 103 5.11 3.32 -14.83
C SER A 103 4.36 4.53 -15.40
N SER A 104 4.98 5.71 -15.41
CA SER A 104 4.33 6.94 -15.93
C SER A 104 4.06 6.83 -17.43
N ILE A 105 5.03 6.32 -18.21
CA ILE A 105 4.86 6.09 -19.65
C ILE A 105 3.77 5.04 -19.89
N ALA A 106 3.78 3.93 -19.15
CA ALA A 106 2.78 2.88 -19.30
C ALA A 106 1.36 3.38 -19.01
N LEU A 107 1.17 4.12 -17.92
CA LEU A 107 -0.12 4.73 -17.57
C LEU A 107 -0.53 5.81 -18.58
N PHE A 108 0.41 6.59 -19.11
CA PHE A 108 0.14 7.57 -20.15
C PHE A 108 -0.31 6.91 -21.46
N VAL A 109 0.33 5.83 -21.89
CA VAL A 109 -0.12 5.05 -23.06
C VAL A 109 -1.52 4.49 -22.84
N SER A 110 -1.81 3.94 -21.65
CA SER A 110 -3.15 3.47 -21.31
C SER A 110 -4.19 4.60 -21.36
N PHE A 111 -3.84 5.79 -20.87
CA PHE A 111 -4.67 6.98 -20.96
C PHE A 111 -4.98 7.37 -22.42
N ILE A 112 -3.97 7.40 -23.29
CA ILE A 112 -4.15 7.68 -24.72
C ILE A 112 -5.06 6.66 -25.38
N ILE A 113 -4.90 5.36 -25.06
CA ILE A 113 -5.78 4.30 -25.56
C ILE A 113 -7.24 4.56 -25.16
N ASN A 114 -7.49 4.82 -23.87
CA ASN A 114 -8.84 5.09 -23.37
C ASN A 114 -9.43 6.37 -24.00
N LEU A 115 -8.61 7.40 -24.21
CA LEU A 115 -9.00 8.62 -24.90
C LEU A 115 -9.40 8.33 -26.35
N CYS A 116 -8.61 7.54 -27.08
CA CYS A 116 -8.90 7.16 -28.46
C CYS A 116 -10.22 6.39 -28.56
N VAL A 117 -10.39 5.34 -27.76
CA VAL A 117 -11.60 4.51 -27.77
C VAL A 117 -12.83 5.35 -27.44
N THR A 118 -12.79 6.12 -26.34
CA THR A 118 -13.91 6.97 -25.91
C THR A 118 -14.29 7.99 -26.98
N THR A 119 -13.30 8.59 -27.64
CA THR A 119 -13.53 9.61 -28.68
C THR A 119 -14.16 9.01 -29.95
N VAL A 120 -13.71 7.82 -30.37
CA VAL A 120 -14.27 7.13 -31.54
C VAL A 120 -15.76 6.83 -31.32
N PHE A 121 -16.12 6.30 -30.15
CA PHE A 121 -17.53 6.04 -29.83
C PHE A 121 -18.34 7.34 -29.67
N ALA A 122 -17.77 8.35 -29.02
CA ALA A 122 -18.43 9.64 -28.87
C ALA A 122 -18.73 10.27 -30.24
N LYS A 123 -17.76 10.33 -31.16
CA LYS A 123 -18.00 10.89 -32.50
C LYS A 123 -19.02 10.08 -33.30
N GLY A 124 -19.00 8.75 -33.16
CA GLY A 124 -19.85 7.87 -33.96
C GLY A 124 -21.31 7.89 -33.52
N PHE A 125 -21.54 7.96 -32.21
CA PHE A 125 -22.81 7.56 -31.60
C PHE A 125 -23.33 8.50 -30.49
N TYR A 126 -22.58 9.52 -30.06
CA TYR A 126 -23.05 10.44 -29.01
C TYR A 126 -24.38 11.11 -29.43
N ASN A 127 -25.34 11.16 -28.49
CA ASN A 127 -26.72 11.61 -28.70
C ASN A 127 -27.55 10.85 -29.75
N THR A 128 -27.16 9.62 -30.11
CA THR A 128 -27.99 8.75 -30.96
C THR A 128 -28.80 7.76 -30.12
N LYS A 129 -29.95 7.30 -30.63
CA LYS A 129 -30.76 6.25 -29.97
C LYS A 129 -30.03 4.90 -29.89
N GLN A 130 -28.99 4.70 -30.69
CA GLN A 130 -28.20 3.48 -30.67
C GLN A 130 -27.17 3.46 -29.52
N ALA A 131 -26.80 4.62 -28.95
CA ALA A 131 -25.75 4.73 -27.95
C ALA A 131 -25.96 3.81 -26.74
N ASP A 132 -27.21 3.71 -26.26
CA ASP A 132 -27.57 2.90 -25.09
C ASP A 132 -27.58 1.39 -25.38
N SER A 133 -27.58 0.99 -26.66
CA SER A 133 -27.59 -0.41 -27.10
C SER A 133 -26.21 -0.96 -27.47
N ILE A 134 -25.18 -0.11 -27.46
CA ILE A 134 -23.81 -0.51 -27.84
C ILE A 134 -23.14 -1.18 -26.64
N GLY A 135 -22.93 -2.49 -26.78
CA GLY A 135 -22.19 -3.31 -25.83
C GLY A 135 -20.95 -3.93 -26.48
N LEU A 136 -20.16 -4.66 -25.69
CA LEU A 136 -18.88 -5.24 -26.14
C LEU A 136 -19.04 -6.19 -27.34
N VAL A 137 -20.16 -6.92 -27.40
CA VAL A 137 -20.45 -7.94 -28.43
C VAL A 137 -20.77 -7.31 -29.78
N ASN A 138 -21.53 -6.22 -29.81
CA ASN A 138 -22.02 -5.59 -31.04
C ASN A 138 -21.20 -4.35 -31.45
N ALA A 139 -20.33 -3.82 -30.57
CA ALA A 139 -19.49 -2.66 -30.79
C ALA A 139 -18.73 -2.70 -32.13
N GLY A 140 -18.08 -3.83 -32.44
CA GLY A 140 -17.33 -3.97 -33.69
C GLY A 140 -18.20 -3.86 -34.95
N GLN A 141 -19.44 -4.37 -34.90
CA GLN A 141 -20.39 -4.28 -36.02
C GLN A 141 -20.90 -2.85 -36.20
N TYR A 142 -21.17 -2.15 -35.10
CA TYR A 142 -21.56 -0.75 -35.13
C TYR A 142 -20.44 0.14 -35.68
N LEU A 143 -19.21 -0.11 -35.26
CA LEU A 143 -18.02 0.60 -35.77
C LEU A 143 -17.82 0.33 -37.27
N GLU A 144 -17.92 -0.93 -37.72
CA GLU A 144 -17.85 -1.28 -39.14
C GLU A 144 -18.95 -0.60 -39.96
N LYS A 145 -20.18 -0.56 -39.45
CA LYS A 145 -21.28 0.10 -40.16
C LYS A 145 -21.09 1.61 -40.27
N LYS A 146 -20.39 2.23 -39.32
CA LYS A 146 -20.21 3.68 -39.24
C LYS A 146 -18.96 4.18 -39.97
N TYR A 147 -17.86 3.45 -39.83
CA TYR A 147 -16.51 3.83 -40.29
C TYR A 147 -15.93 2.84 -41.31
N GLY A 148 -16.66 1.77 -41.66
CA GLY A 148 -16.21 0.80 -42.66
C GLY A 148 -16.09 1.39 -44.07
N GLY A 149 -15.44 0.63 -44.96
CA GLY A 149 -15.13 1.05 -46.34
C GLY A 149 -13.66 1.36 -46.61
N GLY A 150 -12.79 1.23 -45.61
CA GLY A 150 -11.33 1.34 -45.75
C GLY A 150 -10.64 0.04 -46.20
N PHE A 151 -9.30 0.07 -46.30
CA PHE A 151 -8.47 -1.07 -46.74
C PHE A 151 -8.57 -2.31 -45.83
N MET A 152 -8.84 -2.13 -44.54
CA MET A 152 -9.13 -3.22 -43.60
C MET A 152 -10.47 -2.98 -42.89
N PRO A 153 -11.30 -4.02 -42.69
CA PRO A 153 -12.52 -3.90 -41.90
C PRO A 153 -12.20 -3.55 -40.45
N VAL A 154 -12.82 -2.48 -39.96
CA VAL A 154 -12.76 -1.98 -38.58
C VAL A 154 -13.21 -3.06 -37.59
N LEU A 155 -14.14 -3.93 -37.99
CA LEU A 155 -14.56 -5.10 -37.20
C LEU A 155 -13.37 -5.98 -36.78
N TYR A 156 -12.44 -6.27 -37.70
CA TYR A 156 -11.28 -7.11 -37.40
C TYR A 156 -10.26 -6.36 -36.54
N ILE A 157 -10.07 -5.06 -36.78
CA ILE A 157 -9.19 -4.21 -35.96
C ILE A 157 -9.69 -4.18 -34.51
N TRP A 158 -11.00 -4.00 -34.31
CA TRP A 158 -11.64 -4.08 -33.00
C TRP A 158 -11.45 -5.47 -32.36
N GLY A 159 -11.72 -6.54 -33.12
CA GLY A 159 -11.58 -7.92 -32.63
C GLY A 159 -10.15 -8.27 -32.21
N VAL A 160 -9.14 -7.84 -32.97
CA VAL A 160 -7.72 -8.04 -32.63
C VAL A 160 -7.35 -7.26 -31.37
N GLY A 161 -7.77 -5.99 -31.26
CA GLY A 161 -7.56 -5.18 -30.06
C GLY A 161 -8.20 -5.80 -28.81
N LEU A 162 -9.44 -6.28 -28.94
CA LEU A 162 -10.19 -6.93 -27.86
C LEU A 162 -9.53 -8.25 -27.43
N LEU A 163 -9.07 -9.05 -28.39
CA LEU A 163 -8.35 -10.29 -28.10
C LEU A 163 -7.03 -9.99 -27.37
N ALA A 164 -6.28 -8.98 -27.82
CA ALA A 164 -5.03 -8.57 -27.18
C ALA A 164 -5.26 -8.10 -25.74
N ALA A 165 -6.31 -7.31 -25.48
CA ALA A 165 -6.70 -6.88 -24.14
C ALA A 165 -7.05 -8.07 -23.23
N GLY A 166 -7.84 -9.03 -23.73
CA GLY A 166 -8.23 -10.24 -22.99
C GLY A 166 -7.03 -11.15 -22.65
N GLN A 167 -6.07 -11.29 -23.57
CA GLN A 167 -4.83 -12.04 -23.30
C GLN A 167 -3.96 -11.32 -22.27
N SER A 168 -3.83 -10.00 -22.38
CA SER A 168 -3.06 -9.20 -21.41
C SER A 168 -3.62 -9.38 -20.00
N SER A 169 -4.91 -9.11 -19.79
CA SER A 169 -5.59 -9.30 -18.49
C SER A 169 -5.39 -10.71 -17.91
N THR A 170 -5.40 -11.72 -18.78
CA THR A 170 -5.21 -13.12 -18.38
C THR A 170 -3.85 -13.38 -17.75
N ILE A 171 -2.80 -12.88 -18.38
CA ILE A 171 -1.42 -13.03 -17.91
C ILE A 171 -1.24 -12.21 -16.63
N THR A 172 -1.71 -10.96 -16.61
CA THR A 172 -1.62 -10.06 -15.46
C THR A 172 -2.29 -10.67 -14.22
N GLY A 173 -3.49 -11.25 -14.37
CA GLY A 173 -4.24 -11.86 -13.26
C GLY A 173 -3.58 -13.11 -12.68
N THR A 174 -2.99 -13.98 -13.50
CA THR A 174 -2.29 -15.19 -13.02
C THR A 174 -0.97 -14.86 -12.34
N TYR A 175 -0.27 -13.81 -12.77
CA TYR A 175 0.94 -13.29 -12.11
C TYR A 175 0.60 -12.57 -10.80
N ALA A 176 -0.40 -11.69 -10.79
CA ALA A 176 -0.84 -11.04 -9.55
C ALA A 176 -1.26 -12.10 -8.50
N GLY A 177 -2.02 -13.12 -8.94
CA GLY A 177 -2.41 -14.24 -8.11
C GLY A 177 -1.23 -15.04 -7.55
N GLN A 178 -0.10 -15.14 -8.27
CA GLN A 178 1.12 -15.77 -7.74
C GLN A 178 1.63 -15.07 -6.49
N PHE A 179 1.77 -13.75 -6.57
CA PHE A 179 2.37 -12.96 -5.50
C PHE A 179 1.42 -12.83 -4.32
N ILE A 180 0.12 -12.69 -4.58
CA ILE A 180 -0.90 -12.66 -3.53
C ILE A 180 -0.97 -14.00 -2.80
N MET A 181 -1.06 -15.13 -3.51
CA MET A 181 -1.11 -16.46 -2.88
C MET A 181 0.20 -16.83 -2.15
N GLY A 182 1.34 -16.47 -2.74
CA GLY A 182 2.65 -16.72 -2.13
C GLY A 182 2.96 -15.82 -0.93
N GLY A 183 2.49 -14.57 -0.96
CA GLY A 183 2.71 -13.59 0.10
C GLY A 183 1.72 -13.74 1.26
N PHE A 184 0.40 -13.68 0.96
CA PHE A 184 -0.64 -13.68 2.01
C PHE A 184 -0.97 -15.07 2.55
N LEU A 185 -1.05 -16.08 1.68
CA LEU A 185 -1.47 -17.44 2.07
C LEU A 185 -0.28 -18.40 2.24
N ASN A 186 0.94 -17.95 1.91
CA ASN A 186 2.14 -18.79 1.82
C ASN A 186 1.92 -20.09 1.01
N LEU A 187 0.99 -20.07 0.05
CA LEU A 187 0.62 -21.22 -0.77
C LEU A 187 1.47 -21.27 -2.03
N ARG A 188 2.40 -22.23 -2.06
CA ARG A 188 3.29 -22.46 -3.21
C ARG A 188 2.68 -23.48 -4.18
N LEU A 189 1.70 -23.05 -4.98
CA LEU A 189 1.11 -23.87 -6.02
C LEU A 189 1.99 -23.92 -7.29
N LYS A 190 1.97 -25.06 -7.98
CA LYS A 190 2.57 -25.18 -9.32
C LYS A 190 1.86 -24.20 -10.28
N LYS A 191 2.63 -23.57 -11.17
CA LYS A 191 2.19 -22.52 -12.10
C LYS A 191 0.97 -22.91 -12.93
N TRP A 192 0.97 -24.14 -13.48
CA TRP A 192 -0.16 -24.70 -14.23
C TRP A 192 -1.41 -24.87 -13.39
N LEU A 193 -1.26 -25.42 -12.18
CA LEU A 193 -2.38 -25.66 -11.30
C LEU A 193 -3.03 -24.33 -10.88
N ARG A 194 -2.22 -23.31 -10.57
CA ARG A 194 -2.71 -21.96 -10.26
C ARG A 194 -3.46 -21.33 -11.43
N ALA A 195 -2.89 -21.38 -12.63
CA ALA A 195 -3.53 -20.83 -13.83
C ALA A 195 -4.84 -21.57 -14.14
N LEU A 196 -4.89 -22.89 -13.95
CA LEU A 196 -6.10 -23.68 -14.16
C LEU A 196 -7.18 -23.33 -13.12
N ILE A 197 -6.82 -23.20 -11.83
CA ILE A 197 -7.76 -22.81 -10.78
C ILE A 197 -8.36 -21.43 -11.06
N THR A 198 -7.53 -20.41 -11.29
CA THR A 198 -8.02 -19.04 -11.51
C THR A 198 -8.84 -18.92 -12.80
N ARG A 199 -8.48 -19.67 -13.85
CA ARG A 199 -9.27 -19.75 -15.09
C ARG A 199 -10.60 -20.46 -14.88
N SER A 200 -10.61 -21.58 -14.16
CA SER A 200 -11.85 -22.30 -13.85
C SER A 200 -12.80 -21.44 -13.02
N CYS A 201 -12.30 -20.74 -12.00
CA CYS A 201 -13.11 -19.81 -11.21
C CYS A 201 -13.68 -18.65 -12.02
N ALA A 202 -13.02 -18.21 -13.09
CA ALA A 202 -13.52 -17.15 -13.97
C ALA A 202 -14.50 -17.67 -15.04
N ILE A 203 -14.18 -18.79 -15.69
CA ILE A 203 -14.91 -19.30 -16.86
C ILE A 203 -16.13 -20.11 -16.44
N VAL A 204 -16.03 -20.95 -15.41
CA VAL A 204 -17.11 -21.86 -15.02
C VAL A 204 -18.38 -21.11 -14.61
N PRO A 205 -18.33 -20.08 -13.72
CA PRO A 205 -19.54 -19.33 -13.38
C PRO A 205 -20.15 -18.63 -14.59
N THR A 206 -19.31 -17.99 -15.41
CA THR A 206 -19.75 -17.31 -16.64
C THR A 206 -20.43 -18.27 -17.61
N MET A 207 -19.88 -19.48 -17.77
CA MET A 207 -20.42 -20.52 -18.64
C MET A 207 -21.73 -21.08 -18.09
N ILE A 208 -21.84 -21.28 -16.77
CA ILE A 208 -23.10 -21.69 -16.14
C ILE A 208 -24.18 -20.64 -16.38
N VAL A 209 -23.88 -19.35 -16.13
CA VAL A 209 -24.82 -18.25 -16.38
C VAL A 209 -25.24 -18.23 -17.85
N ALA A 210 -24.30 -18.34 -18.78
CA ALA A 210 -24.60 -18.33 -20.20
C ALA A 210 -25.49 -19.51 -20.65
N LEU A 211 -25.28 -20.71 -20.09
CA LEU A 211 -26.06 -21.91 -20.41
C LEU A 211 -27.45 -21.88 -19.75
N VAL A 212 -27.57 -21.37 -18.52
CA VAL A 212 -28.83 -21.34 -17.76
C VAL A 212 -29.74 -20.21 -18.24
N PHE A 213 -29.20 -19.02 -18.53
CA PHE A 213 -29.98 -17.81 -18.82
C PHE A 213 -30.13 -17.48 -20.32
N ASN A 214 -29.86 -18.45 -21.20
CA ASN A 214 -30.11 -18.47 -22.65
C ASN A 214 -30.42 -17.09 -23.29
N LYS A 215 -29.39 -16.44 -23.85
CA LYS A 215 -29.44 -15.25 -24.74
C LYS A 215 -30.04 -13.94 -24.20
N SER A 216 -30.31 -13.78 -22.91
CA SER A 216 -30.65 -12.44 -22.39
C SER A 216 -29.36 -11.64 -22.14
N GLU A 217 -29.08 -10.63 -22.98
CA GLU A 217 -27.97 -9.67 -22.78
C GLU A 217 -27.96 -9.11 -21.34
N ALA A 218 -29.15 -8.93 -20.75
CA ALA A 218 -29.31 -8.42 -19.39
C ALA A 218 -28.66 -9.29 -18.30
N SER A 219 -28.54 -10.61 -18.49
CA SER A 219 -27.95 -11.51 -17.49
C SER A 219 -26.41 -11.41 -17.44
N LEU A 220 -25.78 -11.08 -18.57
CA LEU A 220 -24.34 -10.83 -18.63
C LEU A 220 -23.99 -9.46 -18.07
N ASP A 221 -24.87 -8.48 -18.23
CA ASP A 221 -24.72 -7.16 -17.62
C ASP A 221 -24.78 -7.26 -16.08
N VAL A 222 -25.72 -8.03 -15.53
CA VAL A 222 -25.78 -8.32 -14.09
C VAL A 222 -24.47 -8.97 -13.60
N LEU A 223 -23.92 -9.95 -14.33
CA LEU A 223 -22.64 -10.57 -13.97
C LEU A 223 -21.49 -9.55 -13.97
N ASN A 224 -21.45 -8.64 -14.96
CA ASN A 224 -20.45 -7.57 -15.02
C ASN A 224 -20.60 -6.60 -13.83
N GLU A 225 -21.82 -6.26 -13.44
CA GLU A 225 -22.08 -5.44 -12.25
C GLU A 225 -21.58 -6.13 -10.97
N TRP A 226 -21.85 -7.43 -10.79
CA TRP A 226 -21.30 -8.21 -9.68
C TRP A 226 -19.76 -8.23 -9.65
N LEU A 227 -19.12 -8.32 -10.81
CA LEU A 227 -17.65 -8.23 -10.91
C LEU A 227 -17.13 -6.86 -10.49
N ASN A 228 -17.82 -5.78 -10.87
CA ASN A 228 -17.47 -4.42 -10.46
C ASN A 228 -17.63 -4.25 -8.94
N VAL A 229 -18.70 -4.78 -8.34
CA VAL A 229 -18.91 -4.76 -6.88
C VAL A 229 -17.77 -5.50 -6.16
N LEU A 230 -17.37 -6.68 -6.65
CA LEU A 230 -16.23 -7.42 -6.10
C LEU A 230 -14.92 -6.62 -6.20
N GLN A 231 -14.72 -5.87 -7.29
CA GLN A 231 -13.55 -5.00 -7.44
C GLN A 231 -13.60 -3.82 -6.46
N SER A 232 -14.76 -3.18 -6.29
CA SER A 232 -14.95 -2.08 -5.35
C SER A 232 -14.61 -2.46 -3.91
N ILE A 233 -15.02 -3.66 -3.47
CA ILE A 233 -14.72 -4.18 -2.12
C ILE A 233 -13.20 -4.31 -1.90
N GLN A 234 -12.43 -4.64 -2.94
CA GLN A 234 -10.99 -4.90 -2.83
C GLN A 234 -10.13 -3.62 -2.74
N ILE A 235 -10.63 -2.48 -3.22
CA ILE A 235 -9.84 -1.24 -3.33
C ILE A 235 -9.27 -0.77 -1.98
N PRO A 236 -10.07 -0.64 -0.90
CA PRO A 236 -9.54 -0.21 0.40
C PRO A 236 -8.47 -1.14 0.96
N PHE A 237 -8.62 -2.46 0.78
CA PHE A 237 -7.64 -3.45 1.26
C PHE A 237 -6.27 -3.34 0.59
N ALA A 238 -6.21 -2.86 -0.65
CA ALA A 238 -4.94 -2.65 -1.33
C ALA A 238 -4.37 -1.26 -1.06
N LEU A 239 -5.19 -0.22 -1.13
CA LEU A 239 -4.72 1.17 -1.06
C LEU A 239 -4.37 1.61 0.36
N ILE A 240 -5.16 1.26 1.37
CA ILE A 240 -4.92 1.71 2.76
C ILE A 240 -3.58 1.18 3.27
N PRO A 241 -3.28 -0.14 3.19
CA PRO A 241 -1.98 -0.66 3.62
C PRO A 241 -0.82 -0.10 2.78
N LEU A 242 -0.98 0.04 1.47
CA LEU A 242 0.06 0.61 0.60
C LEU A 242 0.43 2.03 1.06
N LEU A 243 -0.56 2.91 1.17
CA LEU A 243 -0.32 4.31 1.55
C LEU A 243 0.21 4.43 2.99
N THR A 244 -0.19 3.52 3.87
CA THR A 244 0.34 3.41 5.23
C THR A 244 1.82 3.05 5.20
N LEU A 245 2.18 1.94 4.56
CA LEU A 245 3.53 1.39 4.53
C LEU A 245 4.52 2.34 3.87
N VAL A 246 4.11 2.96 2.76
CA VAL A 246 4.96 3.91 2.03
C VAL A 246 5.15 5.24 2.80
N SER A 247 4.26 5.55 3.75
CA SER A 247 4.37 6.71 4.63
C SER A 247 5.19 6.45 5.92
N LYS A 248 5.42 5.18 6.28
CA LYS A 248 6.13 4.80 7.51
C LYS A 248 7.64 4.85 7.30
N GLU A 249 8.32 5.58 8.18
CA GLU A 249 9.77 5.72 8.18
C GLU A 249 10.47 4.42 8.58
N GLU A 250 9.86 3.64 9.47
CA GLU A 250 10.34 2.30 9.86
C GLU A 250 10.46 1.34 8.67
N VAL A 251 9.56 1.47 7.68
CA VAL A 251 9.50 0.57 6.52
C VAL A 251 10.31 1.12 5.34
N MET A 252 10.20 2.41 5.04
CA MET A 252 10.79 3.03 3.85
C MET A 252 12.13 3.74 4.11
N GLY A 253 12.48 4.01 5.37
CA GLY A 253 13.65 4.78 5.76
C GLY A 253 13.71 6.14 5.05
N VAL A 254 14.85 6.42 4.41
CA VAL A 254 15.12 7.67 3.68
C VAL A 254 14.22 7.84 2.44
N PHE A 255 13.63 6.77 1.92
CA PHE A 255 12.78 6.79 0.71
C PHE A 255 11.28 6.97 1.00
N LYS A 256 10.93 7.41 2.20
CA LYS A 256 9.56 7.78 2.60
C LYS A 256 9.00 8.87 1.69
N ILE A 257 7.69 8.78 1.38
CA ILE A 257 7.04 9.80 0.56
C ILE A 257 6.95 11.15 1.28
N GLY A 258 7.17 12.23 0.52
CA GLY A 258 7.00 13.60 1.02
C GLY A 258 5.55 13.92 1.40
N GLN A 259 5.36 14.90 2.28
CA GLN A 259 4.03 15.20 2.84
C GLN A 259 3.02 15.71 1.81
N THR A 260 3.48 16.39 0.76
CA THR A 260 2.63 16.82 -0.34
C THR A 260 2.06 15.62 -1.10
N LEU A 261 2.93 14.68 -1.48
CA LEU A 261 2.53 13.47 -2.20
C LEU A 261 1.63 12.59 -1.32
N LYS A 262 1.94 12.47 -0.02
CA LYS A 262 1.09 11.78 0.96
C LYS A 262 -0.33 12.36 0.98
N LYS A 263 -0.47 13.68 1.11
CA LYS A 263 -1.79 14.36 1.13
C LYS A 263 -2.57 14.13 -0.17
N ILE A 264 -1.89 14.27 -1.32
CA ILE A 264 -2.52 14.07 -2.63
C ILE A 264 -2.97 12.61 -2.81
N ALA A 265 -2.10 11.65 -2.51
CA ALA A 265 -2.39 10.23 -2.66
C ALA A 265 -3.54 9.79 -1.75
N TRP A 266 -3.58 10.26 -0.50
CA TRP A 266 -4.70 10.03 0.40
C TRP A 266 -6.00 10.68 -0.08
N SER A 267 -5.95 11.91 -0.60
CA SER A 267 -7.13 12.57 -1.16
C SER A 267 -7.72 11.78 -2.33
N VAL A 268 -6.88 11.27 -3.24
CA VAL A 268 -7.31 10.45 -4.38
C VAL A 268 -7.87 9.11 -3.89
N ALA A 269 -7.19 8.45 -2.95
CA ALA A 269 -7.66 7.18 -2.41
C ALA A 269 -9.01 7.32 -1.70
N VAL A 270 -9.19 8.35 -0.86
CA VAL A 270 -10.48 8.63 -0.19
C VAL A 270 -11.57 8.89 -1.21
N LEU A 271 -11.31 9.72 -2.23
CA LEU A 271 -12.27 9.98 -3.30
C LEU A 271 -12.72 8.69 -3.99
N VAL A 272 -11.77 7.84 -4.38
CA VAL A 272 -12.06 6.56 -5.05
C VAL A 272 -12.81 5.60 -4.12
N MET A 273 -12.43 5.52 -2.84
CA MET A 273 -13.14 4.67 -1.86
C MET A 273 -14.57 5.15 -1.62
N VAL A 274 -14.81 6.46 -1.52
CA VAL A 274 -16.16 7.03 -1.34
C VAL A 274 -17.03 6.77 -2.57
N ILE A 275 -16.49 6.98 -3.77
CA ILE A 275 -17.15 6.71 -5.05
C ILE A 275 -17.56 5.23 -5.14
N ASN A 276 -16.63 4.31 -4.86
CA ASN A 276 -16.89 2.89 -4.91
C ASN A 276 -17.86 2.44 -3.81
N GLY A 277 -17.78 3.04 -2.62
CA GLY A 277 -18.72 2.81 -1.53
C GLY A 277 -20.15 3.23 -1.89
N TYR A 278 -20.32 4.36 -2.58
CA TYR A 278 -21.63 4.79 -3.10
C TYR A 278 -22.19 3.81 -4.12
N LEU A 279 -21.40 3.39 -5.12
CA LEU A 279 -21.84 2.41 -6.13
C LEU A 279 -22.23 1.07 -5.49
N LEU A 280 -21.47 0.64 -4.49
CA LEU A 280 -21.74 -0.58 -3.74
C LEU A 280 -23.07 -0.47 -2.98
N LEU A 281 -23.32 0.64 -2.29
CA LEU A 281 -24.60 0.87 -1.59
C LEU A 281 -25.79 0.92 -2.55
N ASP A 282 -25.65 1.64 -3.67
CA ASP A 282 -26.68 1.76 -4.69
C ASP A 282 -27.05 0.40 -5.29
N PHE A 283 -26.05 -0.46 -5.55
CA PHE A 283 -26.25 -1.83 -5.98
C PHE A 283 -26.96 -2.69 -4.91
N PHE A 284 -26.50 -2.64 -3.66
CA PHE A 284 -27.11 -3.41 -2.57
C PHE A 284 -28.58 -3.01 -2.32
N VAL A 285 -28.91 -1.72 -2.41
CA VAL A 285 -30.28 -1.24 -2.25
C VAL A 285 -31.17 -1.71 -3.40
N ALA A 286 -30.64 -1.77 -4.62
CA ALA A 286 -31.38 -2.21 -5.80
C ALA A 286 -31.64 -3.73 -5.81
N GLU A 287 -30.66 -4.54 -5.41
CA GLU A 287 -30.70 -6.00 -5.60
C GLU A 287 -31.25 -6.76 -4.38
N VAL A 288 -31.10 -6.20 -3.17
CA VAL A 288 -31.47 -6.91 -1.93
C VAL A 288 -32.95 -6.70 -1.61
N HIS A 289 -33.78 -7.60 -2.14
CA HIS A 289 -35.19 -7.70 -1.76
C HIS A 289 -35.41 -8.81 -0.72
N GLY A 290 -35.93 -8.44 0.46
CA GLY A 290 -36.34 -9.37 1.52
C GLY A 290 -35.61 -9.16 2.86
N PHE A 291 -36.33 -9.33 3.98
CA PHE A 291 -35.83 -9.01 5.32
C PHE A 291 -34.59 -9.82 5.74
N LEU A 292 -34.55 -11.12 5.43
CA LEU A 292 -33.42 -12.00 5.77
C LEU A 292 -32.15 -11.61 4.99
N PHE A 293 -32.27 -11.47 3.67
CA PHE A 293 -31.17 -11.09 2.79
C PHE A 293 -30.67 -9.67 3.10
N GLY A 294 -31.59 -8.75 3.42
CA GLY A 294 -31.29 -7.41 3.92
C GLY A 294 -30.47 -7.42 5.20
N SER A 295 -30.88 -8.21 6.20
CA SER A 295 -30.15 -8.30 7.47
C SER A 295 -28.71 -8.80 7.28
N ILE A 296 -28.53 -9.85 6.47
CA ILE A 296 -27.21 -10.44 6.18
C ILE A 296 -26.33 -9.42 5.45
N ALA A 297 -26.86 -8.77 4.42
CA ALA A 297 -26.13 -7.76 3.67
C ALA A 297 -25.67 -6.61 4.58
N ILE A 298 -26.58 -6.08 5.42
CA ILE A 298 -26.26 -5.00 6.36
C ILE A 298 -25.19 -5.44 7.37
N THR A 299 -25.29 -6.64 7.94
CA THR A 299 -24.28 -7.16 8.88
C THR A 299 -22.92 -7.32 8.20
N CYS A 300 -22.86 -7.86 6.99
CA CYS A 300 -21.62 -7.99 6.22
C CYS A 300 -21.01 -6.62 5.88
N THR A 301 -21.83 -5.65 5.46
CA THR A 301 -21.38 -4.28 5.17
C THR A 301 -20.89 -3.57 6.43
N ALA A 302 -21.58 -3.73 7.56
CA ALA A 302 -21.14 -3.16 8.84
C ALA A 302 -19.80 -3.78 9.28
N ALA A 303 -19.65 -5.10 9.21
CA ALA A 303 -18.39 -5.77 9.50
C ALA A 303 -17.25 -5.30 8.58
N TYR A 304 -17.54 -5.13 7.29
CA TYR A 304 -16.59 -4.58 6.32
C TYR A 304 -16.15 -3.16 6.68
N VAL A 305 -17.09 -2.26 6.99
CA VAL A 305 -16.77 -0.87 7.37
C VAL A 305 -15.97 -0.83 8.66
N VAL A 306 -16.34 -1.63 9.67
CA VAL A 306 -15.58 -1.75 10.93
C VAL A 306 -14.15 -2.23 10.66
N PHE A 307 -13.97 -3.20 9.75
CA PHE A 307 -12.65 -3.67 9.38
C PHE A 307 -11.82 -2.59 8.65
N ILE A 308 -12.42 -1.80 7.76
CA ILE A 308 -11.75 -0.67 7.12
C ILE A 308 -11.33 0.38 8.15
N LEU A 309 -12.21 0.73 9.10
CA LEU A 309 -11.88 1.64 10.19
C LEU A 309 -10.76 1.10 11.07
N TYR A 310 -10.75 -0.21 11.36
CA TYR A 310 -9.66 -0.88 12.05
C TYR A 310 -8.33 -0.74 11.29
N LEU A 311 -8.31 -0.98 9.97
CA LEU A 311 -7.11 -0.79 9.15
C LEU A 311 -6.61 0.67 9.16
N MET A 312 -7.53 1.64 9.09
CA MET A 312 -7.17 3.06 9.14
C MET A 312 -6.59 3.45 10.49
N ASN A 313 -7.14 2.93 11.59
CA ASN A 313 -6.69 3.21 12.95
C ASN A 313 -5.31 2.60 13.21
N HIS A 314 -5.12 1.31 12.86
CA HIS A 314 -3.84 0.64 13.03
C HIS A 314 -2.74 1.18 12.09
N GLY A 315 -3.13 1.84 11.00
CA GLY A 315 -2.23 2.46 10.04
C GLY A 315 -1.72 3.87 10.41
N ASN A 316 -2.11 4.48 11.54
CA ASN A 316 -1.81 5.89 11.85
C ASN A 316 -2.13 6.85 10.67
N CYS A 317 -3.21 6.57 9.95
CA CYS A 317 -3.46 7.15 8.61
C CYS A 317 -4.23 8.46 8.57
N LEU A 318 -4.72 8.97 9.70
CA LEU A 318 -5.46 10.23 9.74
C LEU A 318 -4.50 11.43 9.87
N PRO A 319 -4.75 12.55 9.16
CA PRO A 319 -4.07 13.82 9.42
C PRO A 319 -4.27 14.20 10.89
N SER A 320 -3.17 14.55 11.54
CA SER A 320 -2.98 14.68 12.99
C SER A 320 -3.69 15.86 13.66
N THR A 321 -4.92 16.21 13.27
CA THR A 321 -5.65 17.35 13.87
C THR A 321 -6.95 16.97 14.59
N TRP A 322 -7.51 15.78 14.36
CA TRP A 322 -8.79 15.39 14.99
C TRP A 322 -8.68 14.31 16.07
N PHE A 323 -7.54 13.62 16.19
CA PHE A 323 -7.37 12.48 17.12
C PHE A 323 -6.23 12.66 18.14
N THR A 324 -5.54 13.79 18.14
CA THR A 324 -4.42 14.06 19.07
C THR A 324 -4.85 14.27 20.53
N HIS A 325 -6.15 14.25 20.83
CA HIS A 325 -6.64 14.29 22.20
C HIS A 325 -6.82 12.92 22.87
N ILE A 326 -6.70 11.80 22.15
CA ILE A 326 -7.09 10.47 22.69
C ILE A 326 -5.99 9.40 22.66
N VAL A 327 -4.81 9.60 22.03
CA VAL A 327 -3.79 8.52 21.98
C VAL A 327 -2.33 9.00 22.16
N ASN A 328 -1.81 8.69 23.35
CA ASN A 328 -0.46 8.27 23.77
C ASN A 328 0.76 9.21 23.63
N LYS A 329 1.05 9.92 24.73
CA LYS A 329 2.41 10.27 25.15
C LYS A 329 3.12 9.02 25.70
N GLY A 330 4.42 8.87 25.40
CA GLY A 330 5.24 7.74 25.87
C GLY A 330 5.42 7.71 27.39
N SER A 331 5.31 8.87 28.05
CA SER A 331 5.32 9.01 29.51
C SER A 331 4.20 8.25 30.20
N ASP A 332 3.02 8.15 29.58
CA ASP A 332 1.82 7.63 30.24
C ASP A 332 1.84 6.10 30.39
N ARG A 333 2.70 5.38 29.64
CA ARG A 333 2.89 3.92 29.81
C ARG A 333 3.71 3.58 31.05
N ILE A 334 4.58 4.49 31.47
CA ILE A 334 5.51 4.30 32.58
C ILE A 334 4.75 4.48 33.91
N GLU A 335 3.92 5.52 34.01
CA GLU A 335 3.01 5.73 35.14
C GLU A 335 1.98 4.59 35.31
N LEU A 336 1.71 3.82 34.24
CA LEU A 336 0.74 2.72 34.27
C LEU A 336 1.30 1.40 34.80
N SER A 337 2.62 1.26 34.93
CA SER A 337 3.29 0.02 35.34
C SER A 337 3.92 0.08 36.73
N ILE A 338 4.11 1.29 37.29
CA ILE A 338 4.76 1.55 38.57
C ILE A 338 3.77 2.25 39.48
N ASP A 339 3.83 1.97 40.77
CA ASP A 339 2.95 2.55 41.78
C ASP A 339 3.09 4.09 41.78
N PRO A 340 1.96 4.83 41.71
CA PRO A 340 1.98 6.28 41.59
C PRO A 340 2.80 6.96 42.70
N GLY A 341 3.71 7.86 42.31
CA GLY A 341 4.53 8.63 43.26
C GLY A 341 5.81 7.93 43.74
N THR A 342 6.13 6.73 43.23
CA THR A 342 7.35 6.00 43.59
C THR A 342 8.46 6.09 42.54
N TRP A 343 8.28 6.90 41.50
CA TRP A 343 9.25 7.07 40.42
C TRP A 343 10.45 7.92 40.87
N GLU A 344 11.59 7.28 41.08
CA GLU A 344 12.87 7.94 41.36
C GLU A 344 13.79 7.82 40.13
N PRO A 345 13.88 8.86 39.28
CA PRO A 345 14.70 8.82 38.08
C PRO A 345 16.19 8.83 38.42
N MET A 346 16.98 8.18 37.59
CA MET A 346 18.44 8.13 37.70
C MET A 346 19.10 8.74 36.47
N ASP A 347 20.24 9.41 36.69
CA ASP A 347 21.16 9.86 35.64
C ASP A 347 20.51 10.80 34.59
N GLU A 348 19.55 11.62 35.00
CA GLU A 348 18.80 12.51 34.08
C GLU A 348 19.71 13.51 33.38
N ASP A 349 20.76 13.98 34.07
CA ASP A 349 21.70 15.00 33.58
C ASP A 349 22.71 14.48 32.55
N MET A 350 22.77 13.17 32.29
CA MET A 350 23.68 12.63 31.27
C MET A 350 23.14 12.89 29.86
N VAL A 351 23.98 13.50 29.02
CA VAL A 351 23.65 13.90 27.64
C VAL A 351 24.73 13.41 26.68
N SER A 352 24.31 12.88 25.52
CA SER A 352 25.25 12.42 24.48
C SER A 352 26.07 13.57 23.89
N LEU A 353 27.36 13.31 23.72
CA LEU A 353 28.29 14.20 23.01
C LEU A 353 28.46 13.73 21.56
N ASP A 354 29.16 14.54 20.75
CA ASP A 354 29.58 14.20 19.39
C ASP A 354 31.08 13.85 19.37
N PRO A 355 31.48 12.64 19.80
CA PRO A 355 32.89 12.27 19.99
C PRO A 355 33.65 12.10 18.68
N ILE A 356 32.96 11.95 17.54
CA ILE A 356 33.58 11.72 16.23
C ILE A 356 33.41 12.90 15.26
N GLU A 357 32.87 14.03 15.75
CA GLU A 357 32.54 15.21 14.94
C GLU A 357 31.77 14.82 13.68
N PHE A 358 30.66 14.10 13.85
CA PHE A 358 29.93 13.52 12.73
C PHE A 358 29.30 14.62 11.86
N HIS A 359 29.96 14.91 10.74
CA HIS A 359 29.48 15.84 9.72
C HIS A 359 28.59 15.10 8.71
N SER A 360 27.28 15.33 8.78
CA SER A 360 26.36 14.96 7.69
C SER A 360 26.15 16.14 6.74
N GLU A 361 25.89 15.88 5.47
CA GLU A 361 25.63 16.92 4.45
C GLU A 361 24.34 17.73 4.72
N GLU A 362 23.44 17.22 5.57
CA GLU A 362 22.15 17.86 5.88
C GLU A 362 22.22 18.65 7.20
N GLU A 363 22.65 18.04 8.32
CA GLU A 363 22.77 18.72 9.63
C GLU A 363 23.87 18.10 10.55
N PRO A 364 24.55 18.90 11.39
CA PRO A 364 25.45 18.38 12.43
C PRO A 364 24.73 17.46 13.42
N TYR A 365 25.40 16.40 13.88
CA TYR A 365 24.81 15.43 14.83
C TYR A 365 24.32 16.09 16.13
N LYS A 366 25.06 17.08 16.65
CA LYS A 366 24.66 17.87 17.82
C LYS A 366 23.29 18.55 17.66
N ASN A 367 23.02 19.14 16.49
CA ASN A 367 21.73 19.80 16.23
C ASN A 367 20.58 18.78 16.18
N ARG A 368 20.85 17.55 15.73
CA ARG A 368 19.86 16.47 15.74
C ARG A 368 19.53 16.05 17.17
N ILE A 369 20.53 15.86 18.04
CA ILE A 369 20.29 15.57 19.46
C ILE A 369 19.43 16.68 20.07
N ASP A 370 19.83 17.95 19.93
CA ASP A 370 19.08 19.09 20.48
C ASP A 370 17.63 19.12 19.98
N SER A 371 17.39 18.81 18.70
CA SER A 371 16.05 18.74 18.11
C SER A 371 15.20 17.62 18.72
N TYR A 372 15.76 16.42 18.89
CA TYR A 372 15.06 15.30 19.52
C TYR A 372 14.81 15.56 21.01
N GLN A 373 15.75 16.16 21.73
CA GLN A 373 15.56 16.56 23.13
C GLN A 373 14.42 17.57 23.28
N ARG A 374 14.35 18.59 22.41
CA ARG A 374 13.23 19.56 22.41
C ARG A 374 11.90 18.93 22.04
N THR A 375 11.90 17.97 21.11
CA THR A 375 10.66 17.34 20.62
C THR A 375 10.09 16.32 21.61
N THR A 376 10.96 15.54 22.25
CA THR A 376 10.58 14.46 23.17
C THR A 376 10.52 14.91 24.63
N GLY A 377 11.25 15.95 25.00
CA GLY A 377 11.47 16.35 26.39
C GLY A 377 12.43 15.42 27.16
N LEU A 378 13.04 14.44 26.49
CA LEU A 378 13.99 13.50 27.10
C LEU A 378 15.43 13.95 26.86
N THR A 379 16.33 13.61 27.78
CA THR A 379 17.77 13.87 27.60
C THR A 379 18.43 12.87 26.66
N GLU A 380 17.89 11.65 26.58
CA GLU A 380 18.38 10.57 25.72
C GLU A 380 17.27 9.53 25.46
N ALA A 381 17.52 8.56 24.57
CA ALA A 381 16.61 7.49 24.17
C ALA A 381 16.29 6.45 25.25
N VAL A 382 16.79 6.62 26.47
CA VAL A 382 16.52 5.74 27.59
C VAL A 382 16.24 6.54 28.85
N GLN A 383 15.24 6.09 29.59
CA GLN A 383 14.94 6.53 30.94
C GLN A 383 15.20 5.38 31.90
N THR A 384 15.80 5.69 33.05
CA THR A 384 16.19 4.72 34.07
C THR A 384 15.67 5.21 35.41
N CYS A 385 15.10 4.31 36.20
CA CYS A 385 14.57 4.65 37.52
C CYS A 385 14.62 3.46 38.48
N ILE A 386 14.38 3.78 39.75
CA ILE A 386 13.95 2.84 40.78
C ILE A 386 12.53 3.23 41.18
N GLY A 387 11.63 2.25 41.33
CA GLY A 387 10.26 2.49 41.78
C GLY A 387 9.60 1.24 42.33
N GLN A 388 8.33 1.32 42.73
CA GLN A 388 7.58 0.18 43.26
C GLN A 388 6.61 -0.39 42.23
N LEU A 389 6.49 -1.70 42.19
CA LEU A 389 5.47 -2.41 41.41
C LEU A 389 4.75 -3.36 42.35
N ASP A 390 3.48 -3.08 42.63
CA ASP A 390 2.68 -3.77 43.67
C ASP A 390 3.41 -3.80 45.04
N GLY A 391 4.05 -2.69 45.42
CA GLY A 391 4.83 -2.54 46.66
C GLY A 391 6.22 -3.20 46.65
N ILE A 392 6.66 -3.79 45.53
CA ILE A 392 8.00 -4.37 45.38
C ILE A 392 8.92 -3.35 44.72
N ASN A 393 10.02 -2.97 45.39
CA ASN A 393 11.04 -2.11 44.78
C ASN A 393 11.68 -2.82 43.58
N VAL A 394 11.70 -2.16 42.42
CA VAL A 394 12.21 -2.67 41.14
C VAL A 394 13.02 -1.59 40.43
N ALA A 395 14.09 -2.01 39.77
CA ALA A 395 14.85 -1.17 38.87
C ALA A 395 14.29 -1.32 37.45
N ILE A 396 13.98 -0.20 36.79
CA ILE A 396 13.32 -0.20 35.49
C ILE A 396 14.09 0.65 34.49
N VAL A 397 14.32 0.07 33.32
CA VAL A 397 14.81 0.76 32.12
C VAL A 397 13.67 0.84 31.10
N VAL A 398 13.43 2.02 30.54
CA VAL A 398 12.49 2.22 29.44
C VAL A 398 13.18 2.93 28.29
N MET A 399 13.26 2.26 27.14
CA MET A 399 13.75 2.88 25.91
C MET A 399 12.61 3.58 25.16
N ASP A 400 12.84 4.78 24.64
CA ASP A 400 11.88 5.51 23.81
C ASP A 400 12.34 5.56 22.35
N PHE A 401 11.61 4.84 21.49
CA PHE A 401 11.88 4.77 20.06
C PHE A 401 11.77 6.13 19.35
N LYS A 402 11.02 7.10 19.90
CA LYS A 402 10.88 8.44 19.31
C LYS A 402 12.20 9.21 19.33
N PHE A 403 13.11 8.89 20.25
CA PHE A 403 14.42 9.53 20.33
C PHE A 403 15.43 8.78 19.45
N ILE A 404 15.68 9.30 18.23
CA ILE A 404 16.64 8.72 17.26
C ILE A 404 16.42 7.21 17.05
N GLY A 405 15.15 6.78 16.91
CA GLY A 405 14.80 5.38 16.69
C GLY A 405 15.16 4.45 17.85
N GLY A 406 15.27 4.97 19.09
CA GLY A 406 15.69 4.17 20.24
C GLY A 406 17.13 3.66 20.12
N SER A 407 17.94 4.26 19.25
CA SER A 407 19.31 3.78 18.97
C SER A 407 20.20 3.90 20.20
N MET A 408 21.00 2.86 20.47
CA MET A 408 21.91 2.80 21.60
C MET A 408 23.19 3.59 21.30
N GLY A 409 23.31 4.78 21.90
CA GLY A 409 24.55 5.55 21.99
C GLY A 409 25.35 5.24 23.26
N SER A 410 26.48 5.93 23.44
CA SER A 410 27.35 5.85 24.63
C SER A 410 26.59 6.11 25.93
N VAL A 411 25.76 7.17 25.98
CA VAL A 411 24.98 7.53 27.18
C VAL A 411 23.86 6.53 27.45
N VAL A 412 23.22 5.99 26.42
CA VAL A 412 22.22 4.92 26.59
C VAL A 412 22.87 3.71 27.27
N GLY A 413 24.05 3.32 26.80
CA GLY A 413 24.84 2.26 27.40
C GLY A 413 25.17 2.51 28.86
N GLU A 414 25.68 3.72 29.16
CA GLU A 414 26.07 4.13 30.50
C GLU A 414 24.90 4.06 31.48
N LYS A 415 23.76 4.69 31.15
CA LYS A 415 22.57 4.72 32.02
C LYS A 415 22.08 3.31 32.36
N ILE A 416 22.00 2.44 31.35
CA ILE A 416 21.58 1.05 31.55
C ILE A 416 22.55 0.31 32.45
N THR A 417 23.87 0.44 32.21
CA THR A 417 24.87 -0.20 33.06
C THR A 417 24.84 0.31 34.50
N CYS A 418 24.76 1.62 34.73
CA CYS A 418 24.68 2.21 36.06
C CYS A 418 23.46 1.69 36.83
N LEU A 419 22.29 1.61 36.18
CA LEU A 419 21.10 1.05 36.82
C LEU A 419 21.26 -0.43 37.16
N ILE A 420 21.84 -1.25 36.27
CA ILE A 420 22.10 -2.66 36.54
C ILE A 420 23.05 -2.82 37.72
N GLU A 421 24.12 -2.04 37.77
CA GLU A 421 25.09 -2.09 38.86
C GLU A 421 24.46 -1.69 40.21
N ASN A 422 23.59 -0.68 40.22
CA ASN A 422 22.86 -0.30 41.44
C ASN A 422 21.83 -1.36 41.83
N ALA A 423 21.06 -1.89 40.88
CA ALA A 423 20.15 -3.01 41.14
C ALA A 423 20.89 -4.25 41.68
N THR A 424 22.14 -4.47 41.24
CA THR A 424 23.02 -5.53 41.73
C THR A 424 23.44 -5.30 43.19
N LYS A 425 23.75 -4.05 43.57
CA LYS A 425 24.15 -3.68 44.94
C LYS A 425 22.97 -3.80 45.91
N ASP A 426 21.79 -3.37 45.48
CA ASP A 426 20.59 -3.28 46.31
C ASP A 426 19.69 -4.52 46.20
N PHE A 427 20.13 -5.55 45.45
CA PHE A 427 19.40 -6.80 45.23
C PHE A 427 17.97 -6.59 44.68
N LEU A 428 17.79 -5.57 43.85
CA LEU A 428 16.50 -5.21 43.26
C LEU A 428 16.22 -6.06 42.02
N PRO A 429 14.98 -6.53 41.79
CA PRO A 429 14.55 -7.07 40.50
C PRO A 429 14.70 -6.03 39.38
N LEU A 430 15.06 -6.48 38.18
CA LEU A 430 15.36 -5.62 37.04
C LEU A 430 14.40 -5.90 35.88
N ILE A 431 13.77 -4.84 35.37
CA ILE A 431 12.92 -4.90 34.18
C ILE A 431 13.50 -3.96 33.12
N ILE A 432 13.74 -4.47 31.91
CA ILE A 432 14.22 -3.65 30.80
C ILE A 432 13.20 -3.71 29.67
N VAL A 433 12.58 -2.57 29.37
CA VAL A 433 11.67 -2.38 28.23
C VAL A 433 12.48 -1.89 27.03
N CYS A 434 12.69 -2.80 26.09
CA CYS A 434 13.52 -2.59 24.91
C CYS A 434 12.67 -2.12 23.72
N ALA A 435 12.95 -0.91 23.24
CA ALA A 435 12.47 -0.35 21.99
C ALA A 435 13.67 0.29 21.27
N SER A 436 14.44 -0.49 20.49
CA SER A 436 15.69 -0.02 19.88
C SER A 436 15.80 -0.38 18.40
N GLY A 437 16.23 0.59 17.60
CA GLY A 437 16.65 0.41 16.21
C GLY A 437 18.11 -0.06 16.03
N GLY A 438 18.82 -0.38 17.11
CA GLY A 438 20.20 -0.90 17.09
C GLY A 438 21.26 0.10 17.59
N ALA A 439 22.53 -0.13 17.26
CA ALA A 439 23.64 0.74 17.67
C ALA A 439 23.61 2.09 16.93
N ARG A 440 23.90 3.19 17.64
CA ARG A 440 23.89 4.53 17.07
C ARG A 440 25.14 4.77 16.21
N MET A 441 24.96 4.75 14.89
CA MET A 441 26.05 4.89 13.91
C MET A 441 26.82 6.21 14.05
N GLN A 442 26.16 7.28 14.50
CA GLN A 442 26.73 8.62 14.67
C GLN A 442 27.77 8.70 15.79
N GLU A 443 27.84 7.72 16.70
CA GLU A 443 28.88 7.64 17.73
C GLU A 443 29.88 6.48 17.43
N GLY A 444 29.72 5.80 16.29
CA GLY A 444 30.67 4.82 15.78
C GLY A 444 30.89 3.61 16.70
N SER A 445 32.15 3.28 16.95
CA SER A 445 32.55 2.14 17.78
C SER A 445 32.14 2.27 19.25
N LEU A 446 31.97 3.50 19.75
CA LEU A 446 31.58 3.74 21.15
C LEU A 446 30.19 3.18 21.44
N SER A 447 29.26 3.29 20.49
CA SER A 447 27.92 2.68 20.57
C SER A 447 27.97 1.16 20.59
N LEU A 448 28.85 0.54 19.77
CA LEU A 448 28.99 -0.91 19.71
C LEU A 448 29.57 -1.48 21.01
N MET A 449 30.52 -0.77 21.63
CA MET A 449 31.12 -1.19 22.89
C MET A 449 30.12 -1.21 24.06
N GLN A 450 29.04 -0.41 23.99
CA GLN A 450 28.00 -0.41 25.03
C GLN A 450 27.28 -1.74 25.16
N ILE A 451 27.12 -2.49 24.06
CA ILE A 451 26.51 -3.82 24.10
C ILE A 451 27.35 -4.76 24.98
N THR A 452 28.67 -4.73 24.82
CA THR A 452 29.59 -5.52 25.64
C THR A 452 29.52 -5.09 27.10
N LYS A 453 29.46 -3.77 27.35
CA LYS A 453 29.37 -3.20 28.71
C LYS A 453 28.09 -3.64 29.44
N ILE A 454 26.93 -3.48 28.81
CA ILE A 454 25.64 -3.93 29.35
C ILE A 454 25.64 -5.45 29.54
N SER A 455 26.16 -6.20 28.57
CA SER A 455 26.23 -7.67 28.66
C SER A 455 27.09 -8.14 29.84
N SER A 456 28.20 -7.46 30.12
CA SER A 456 29.05 -7.75 31.29
C SER A 456 28.30 -7.49 32.60
N ALA A 457 27.62 -6.34 32.71
CA ALA A 457 26.85 -6.01 33.90
C ALA A 457 25.67 -6.98 34.13
N LEU A 458 24.95 -7.34 33.06
CA LEU A 458 23.88 -8.35 33.12
C LEU A 458 24.41 -9.74 33.47
N TYR A 459 25.60 -10.10 32.97
CA TYR A 459 26.23 -11.38 33.30
C TYR A 459 26.51 -11.48 34.80
N ASP A 460 27.04 -10.42 35.42
CA ASP A 460 27.25 -10.38 36.87
C ASP A 460 25.92 -10.42 37.64
N TYR A 461 24.93 -9.65 37.20
CA TYR A 461 23.59 -9.60 37.80
C TYR A 461 22.89 -10.98 37.77
N GLN A 462 22.89 -11.66 36.63
CA GLN A 462 22.17 -12.93 36.44
C GLN A 462 22.99 -14.16 36.86
N SER A 463 24.26 -14.24 36.49
CA SER A 463 25.07 -15.45 36.70
C SER A 463 25.69 -15.47 38.09
N ASN A 464 26.29 -14.36 38.52
CA ASN A 464 27.00 -14.30 39.80
C ASN A 464 26.04 -14.05 40.97
N LYS A 465 25.04 -13.18 40.80
CA LYS A 465 24.08 -12.82 41.87
C LYS A 465 22.73 -13.53 41.78
N LYS A 466 22.38 -14.12 40.63
CA LYS A 466 21.12 -14.87 40.40
C LYS A 466 19.86 -14.06 40.70
N LEU A 467 19.90 -12.76 40.39
CA LEU A 467 18.78 -11.85 40.59
C LEU A 467 17.76 -11.93 39.45
N PHE A 468 16.51 -11.56 39.74
CA PHE A 468 15.40 -11.65 38.79
C PHE A 468 15.52 -10.58 37.70
N TYR A 469 15.48 -11.01 36.44
CA TYR A 469 15.58 -10.14 35.27
C TYR A 469 14.49 -10.45 34.25
N VAL A 470 13.79 -9.42 33.78
CA VAL A 470 12.76 -9.54 32.74
C VAL A 470 13.04 -8.55 31.61
N PRO A 471 13.38 -9.04 30.40
CA PRO A 471 13.38 -8.23 29.19
C PRO A 471 11.98 -8.20 28.58
N ILE A 472 11.46 -7.00 28.31
CA ILE A 472 10.20 -6.77 27.60
C ILE A 472 10.53 -6.17 26.24
N LEU A 473 10.23 -6.90 25.16
CA LEU A 473 10.45 -6.42 23.79
C LEU A 473 9.17 -5.72 23.31
N THR A 474 9.29 -4.43 22.98
CA THR A 474 8.17 -3.66 22.43
C THR A 474 8.47 -3.28 20.98
N SER A 475 7.53 -3.59 20.08
CA SER A 475 7.61 -3.31 18.63
C SER A 475 7.12 -1.92 18.25
#